data_AF-A0A7S2KPZ1-F1
#
_entry.id   AF-A0A7S2KPZ1-F1
#
_cell.length_a   1.000
_cell.length_b   1.000
_cell.length_c   1.000
_cell.angle_alpha   90.00
_cell.angle_beta   90.00
_cell.angle_gamma   90.00
#
_symmetry.space_group_name_H-M   'P 1'
#
loop_
_entity.id
_entity.type
_entity.pdbx_description
1 polymer ?
#
loop_
_entity_poly.entity_id
_entity_poly.type
_entity_poly.pdbx_seq_one_letter_code
_entity_poly.pdbx_strand_id
1 'polypeptide(L)'
;MVLRQEKREALPKSSSNTLAVQPDRVMFNIAIDAWGKSTSKEDLNIAPLRAEELLQKMEQFQSERLKPDTVTYNTVMEVWCRSLTKRKSGGSRTKENRIAAQRVMSILKRMEQMYEEGEERVKPDTRTYTTAMDVLAKSSAPGSARQAEQILIQMKRAHASGNEDARPNAFSYSALIYAWAKSNEHCAAERAESILRETERLSLTDNTLRPFTQTYDAVIDAWARSPHPRAHERAKSVFIEMLQRYRAGDERVEPTVRSFSKVFLAFARASTHDKTSPYKAEEFLQLMEDLNRRGIVHVQPNSIIFTTLIDTWAKSASHNPKQAPERAEYLLTRMQQSYANGETHLKPDNVAFCSVVDAWVKSGRTDAALRIVSLIFQME
;
A
#
# COMPACT_ATOMS: atom_id res chain seq x y z
N MET A 1 -7.59 -42.35 22.74
CA MET A 1 -7.72 -40.91 22.45
C MET A 1 -7.58 -40.69 20.95
N VAL A 2 -8.75 -40.64 20.31
CA VAL A 2 -9.15 -40.15 18.97
C VAL A 2 -8.06 -39.96 17.89
N LEU A 3 -7.85 -41.02 17.10
CA LEU A 3 -7.43 -40.95 15.70
C LEU A 3 -8.65 -40.54 14.85
N ARG A 4 -8.68 -39.33 14.29
CA ARG A 4 -9.69 -38.94 13.30
C ARG A 4 -9.27 -39.49 11.93
N GLN A 5 -9.95 -40.56 11.51
CA GLN A 5 -9.95 -41.08 10.15
C GLN A 5 -10.43 -39.98 9.18
N GLU A 6 -9.60 -39.63 8.20
CA GLU A 6 -10.01 -38.90 7.02
C GLU A 6 -11.05 -39.74 6.26
N LYS A 7 -12.31 -39.29 6.27
CA LYS A 7 -13.34 -39.81 5.37
C LYS A 7 -12.91 -39.51 3.93
N ARG A 8 -12.48 -40.54 3.20
CA ARG A 8 -12.54 -40.56 1.73
C ARG A 8 -14.01 -40.40 1.32
N GLU A 9 -14.42 -39.19 0.96
CA GLU A 9 -15.69 -38.98 0.27
C GLU A 9 -15.59 -39.61 -1.12
N ALA A 10 -16.16 -40.80 -1.24
CA ALA A 10 -16.39 -41.44 -2.53
C ALA A 10 -17.40 -40.60 -3.31
N LEU A 11 -16.97 -40.07 -4.46
CA LEU A 11 -17.85 -39.42 -5.44
C LEU A 11 -19.02 -40.36 -5.78
N PRO A 12 -20.27 -39.89 -5.74
CA PRO A 12 -21.42 -40.71 -6.07
C PRO A 12 -21.38 -41.08 -7.56
N LYS A 13 -21.29 -42.38 -7.85
CA LYS A 13 -21.59 -42.94 -9.17
C LYS A 13 -23.09 -42.81 -9.39
N SER A 14 -23.52 -41.77 -10.11
CA SER A 14 -24.87 -41.69 -10.66
C SER A 14 -24.84 -42.06 -12.14
N SER A 15 -25.63 -43.07 -12.48
CA SER A 15 -25.86 -43.57 -13.82
C SER A 15 -26.82 -42.66 -14.60
N SER A 16 -26.48 -42.47 -15.88
CA SER A 16 -27.32 -42.14 -17.03
C SER A 16 -28.09 -40.80 -17.08
N ASN A 17 -27.71 -39.99 -18.08
CA ASN A 17 -28.45 -38.90 -18.73
C ASN A 17 -28.33 -37.46 -18.20
N THR A 18 -27.17 -37.07 -17.68
CA THR A 18 -26.77 -35.66 -17.63
C THR A 18 -26.20 -35.23 -18.98
N LEU A 19 -26.69 -34.11 -19.55
CA LEU A 19 -26.05 -33.46 -20.70
C LEU A 19 -24.52 -33.52 -20.51
N ALA A 20 -23.79 -34.11 -21.46
CA ALA A 20 -22.35 -34.32 -21.37
C ALA A 20 -21.60 -32.98 -21.51
N VAL A 21 -21.82 -32.08 -20.55
CA VAL A 21 -21.07 -30.85 -20.39
C VAL A 21 -19.70 -31.28 -19.89
N GLN A 22 -18.75 -31.33 -20.82
CA GLN A 22 -17.36 -31.60 -20.49
C GLN A 22 -16.77 -30.39 -19.78
N PRO A 23 -15.95 -30.60 -18.74
CA PRO A 23 -15.26 -29.50 -18.08
C PRO A 23 -14.38 -28.75 -19.09
N ASP A 24 -14.38 -27.43 -18.99
CA ASP A 24 -13.51 -26.57 -19.78
C ASP A 24 -12.52 -25.81 -18.88
N ARG A 25 -11.52 -25.19 -19.49
CA ARG A 25 -10.54 -24.34 -18.79
C ARG A 25 -11.18 -23.22 -17.95
N VAL A 26 -12.34 -22.71 -18.34
CA VAL A 26 -13.03 -21.62 -17.64
C VAL A 26 -13.54 -22.13 -16.29
N MET A 27 -14.08 -23.34 -16.24
CA MET A 27 -14.49 -23.99 -15.00
C MET A 27 -13.30 -24.18 -14.04
N PHE A 28 -12.12 -24.54 -14.55
CA PHE A 28 -10.91 -24.62 -13.74
C PHE A 28 -10.46 -23.24 -13.23
N ASN A 29 -10.47 -22.20 -14.07
CA ASN A 29 -10.16 -20.83 -13.66
C ASN A 29 -11.11 -20.33 -12.55
N ILE A 30 -12.41 -20.62 -12.68
CA ILE A 30 -13.41 -20.29 -11.66
C ILE A 30 -13.14 -21.04 -10.36
N ALA A 31 -12.78 -22.33 -10.42
CA ALA A 31 -12.44 -23.12 -9.24
C ALA A 31 -11.21 -22.55 -8.50
N ILE A 32 -10.17 -22.16 -9.24
CA ILE A 32 -8.97 -21.53 -8.68
C ILE A 32 -9.32 -20.18 -8.03
N ASP A 33 -10.09 -19.33 -8.71
CA ASP A 33 -10.51 -18.04 -8.15
C ASP A 33 -11.42 -18.21 -6.92
N ALA A 34 -12.30 -19.21 -6.93
CA ALA A 34 -13.15 -19.56 -5.80
C ALA A 34 -12.32 -19.96 -4.57
N TRP A 35 -11.28 -20.79 -4.73
CA TRP A 35 -10.34 -21.11 -3.66
C TRP A 35 -9.58 -19.87 -3.14
N GLY A 36 -9.19 -18.96 -4.02
CA GLY A 36 -8.57 -17.68 -3.63
C GLY A 36 -9.50 -16.76 -2.84
N LYS A 37 -10.80 -16.78 -3.13
CA LYS A 37 -11.82 -16.01 -2.43
C LYS A 37 -12.19 -16.64 -1.08
N SER A 38 -12.40 -17.96 -1.06
CA SER A 38 -12.87 -18.73 0.10
C SER A 38 -11.84 -18.90 1.21
N THR A 39 -10.62 -18.38 1.04
CA THR A 39 -9.54 -18.57 2.02
C THR A 39 -9.90 -17.98 3.39
N SER A 40 -10.10 -18.86 4.37
CA SER A 40 -10.15 -18.56 5.81
C SER A 40 -8.76 -18.12 6.31
N LYS A 41 -8.67 -17.52 7.50
CA LYS A 41 -7.35 -17.12 8.07
C LYS A 41 -6.45 -18.32 8.39
N GLU A 42 -7.01 -19.52 8.54
CA GLU A 42 -6.28 -20.73 8.91
C GLU A 42 -5.70 -21.46 7.67
N ASP A 43 -6.30 -21.29 6.49
CA ASP A 43 -5.92 -21.98 5.25
C ASP A 43 -5.03 -21.16 4.28
N LEU A 44 -4.40 -20.09 4.76
CA LEU A 44 -3.72 -19.09 3.92
C LEU A 44 -2.56 -19.63 3.07
N ASN A 45 -1.99 -20.80 3.40
CA ASN A 45 -0.96 -21.48 2.61
C ASN A 45 -1.54 -22.60 1.71
N ILE A 46 -2.72 -23.13 2.04
CA ILE A 46 -3.27 -24.33 1.38
C ILE A 46 -3.93 -23.96 0.05
N ALA A 47 -4.67 -22.86 0.00
CA ALA A 47 -5.36 -22.43 -1.23
C ALA A 47 -4.40 -22.13 -2.40
N PRO A 48 -3.29 -21.40 -2.21
CA PRO A 48 -2.32 -21.17 -3.29
C PRO A 48 -1.60 -22.45 -3.74
N LEU A 49 -1.29 -23.37 -2.82
CA LEU A 49 -0.69 -24.66 -3.16
C LEU A 49 -1.64 -25.52 -4.01
N ARG A 50 -2.92 -25.59 -3.65
CA ARG A 50 -3.94 -26.30 -4.44
C ARG A 50 -4.14 -25.67 -5.82
N ALA A 51 -4.06 -24.35 -5.92
CA ALA A 51 -4.10 -23.64 -7.19
C ALA A 51 -2.91 -24.02 -8.10
N GLU A 52 -1.70 -24.12 -7.55
CA GLU A 52 -0.52 -24.58 -8.29
C GLU A 52 -0.60 -26.06 -8.68
N GLU A 53 -1.06 -26.94 -7.78
CA GLU A 53 -1.24 -28.36 -8.08
C GLU A 53 -2.25 -28.56 -9.23
N LEU A 54 -3.32 -27.75 -9.24
CA LEU A 54 -4.30 -27.79 -10.31
C LEU A 54 -3.71 -27.27 -11.63
N LEU A 55 -2.91 -26.20 -11.60
CA LEU A 55 -2.18 -25.71 -12.76
C LEU A 55 -1.24 -26.79 -13.34
N GLN A 56 -0.48 -27.48 -12.49
CA GLN A 56 0.40 -28.58 -12.92
C GLN A 56 -0.38 -29.74 -13.56
N LYS A 57 -1.56 -30.07 -13.01
CA LYS A 57 -2.45 -31.07 -13.62
C LYS A 57 -3.00 -30.59 -14.95
N MET A 58 -3.30 -29.30 -15.08
CA MET A 58 -3.77 -28.70 -16.33
C MET A 58 -2.71 -28.77 -17.44
N GLU A 59 -1.44 -28.59 -17.10
CA GLU A 59 -0.31 -28.74 -18.03
C GLU A 59 -0.12 -30.19 -18.51
N GLN A 60 -0.47 -31.18 -17.68
CA GLN A 60 -0.36 -32.60 -18.01
C GLN A 60 -1.51 -33.11 -18.89
N PHE A 61 -2.59 -32.35 -19.05
CA PHE A 61 -3.68 -32.78 -19.91
C PHE A 61 -3.26 -32.76 -21.39
N GLN A 62 -3.53 -33.88 -22.07
CA GLN A 62 -3.30 -34.00 -23.52
C GLN A 62 -4.34 -33.20 -24.34
N SER A 63 -5.48 -32.86 -23.74
CA SER A 63 -6.52 -32.09 -24.43
C SER A 63 -6.16 -30.61 -24.50
N GLU A 64 -6.05 -30.09 -25.72
CA GLU A 64 -5.87 -28.67 -26.04
C GLU A 64 -6.90 -27.76 -25.33
N ARG A 65 -8.13 -28.26 -25.10
CA ARG A 65 -9.21 -27.51 -24.44
C ARG A 65 -8.98 -27.28 -22.94
N LEU A 66 -8.14 -28.11 -22.33
CA LEU A 66 -7.85 -28.12 -20.89
C LEU A 66 -6.47 -27.54 -20.55
N LYS A 67 -5.63 -27.27 -21.57
CA LYS A 67 -4.33 -26.62 -21.37
C LYS A 67 -4.51 -25.23 -20.73
N PRO A 68 -3.62 -24.83 -19.82
CA PRO A 68 -3.69 -23.52 -19.19
C PRO A 68 -3.40 -22.40 -20.19
N ASP A 69 -4.00 -21.24 -19.96
CA ASP A 69 -3.76 -20.01 -20.72
C ASP A 69 -3.28 -18.88 -19.79
N THR A 70 -2.99 -17.71 -20.36
CA THR A 70 -2.58 -16.52 -19.60
C THR A 70 -3.55 -16.20 -18.45
N VAL A 71 -4.86 -16.46 -18.61
CA VAL A 71 -5.85 -16.24 -17.55
C VAL A 71 -5.67 -17.24 -16.41
N THR A 72 -5.42 -18.53 -16.70
CA THR A 72 -5.14 -19.54 -15.67
C THR A 72 -3.93 -19.15 -14.83
N TYR A 73 -2.82 -18.80 -15.47
CA TYR A 73 -1.61 -18.39 -14.76
C TYR A 73 -1.81 -17.11 -13.94
N ASN A 74 -2.41 -16.07 -14.55
CA ASN A 74 -2.74 -14.82 -13.86
C ASN A 74 -3.65 -15.07 -12.64
N THR A 75 -4.59 -16.01 -12.74
CA THR A 75 -5.49 -16.37 -11.64
C THR A 75 -4.72 -17.05 -10.50
N VAL A 76 -3.79 -17.95 -10.79
CA VAL A 76 -2.92 -18.57 -9.76
C VAL A 76 -2.03 -17.54 -9.08
N MET A 77 -1.40 -16.64 -9.85
CA MET A 77 -0.58 -15.54 -9.30
C MET A 77 -1.41 -14.61 -8.40
N GLU A 78 -2.64 -14.31 -8.80
CA GLU A 78 -3.59 -13.51 -8.01
C GLU A 78 -3.97 -14.21 -6.69
N VAL A 79 -4.15 -15.54 -6.69
CA VAL A 79 -4.39 -16.32 -5.45
C VAL A 79 -3.21 -16.16 -4.49
N TRP A 80 -1.97 -16.26 -4.98
CA TRP A 80 -0.78 -15.98 -4.17
C TRP A 80 -0.77 -14.54 -3.65
N CYS A 81 -1.10 -13.56 -4.49
CA CYS A 81 -1.18 -12.15 -4.09
C CYS A 81 -2.21 -11.89 -2.97
N ARG A 82 -3.40 -12.49 -3.08
CA ARG A 82 -4.45 -12.40 -2.06
C ARG A 82 -4.04 -13.08 -0.75
N SER A 83 -3.32 -14.19 -0.84
CA SER A 83 -2.79 -14.88 0.35
C SER A 83 -1.90 -13.97 1.20
N LEU A 84 -1.14 -13.06 0.57
CA LEU A 84 -0.32 -12.04 1.25
C LEU A 84 -1.16 -10.90 1.80
N THR A 85 -2.22 -10.48 1.10
CA THR A 85 -3.06 -9.34 1.49
C THR A 85 -3.87 -9.63 2.76
N LYS A 86 -4.36 -10.87 2.93
CA LYS A 86 -5.13 -11.29 4.12
C LYS A 86 -4.25 -11.48 5.37
N ARG A 87 -2.91 -11.45 5.26
CA ARG A 87 -1.97 -11.62 6.38
C ARG A 87 -1.69 -10.26 7.03
N LYS A 88 -2.20 -10.03 8.24
CA LYS A 88 -1.80 -8.84 9.03
C LYS A 88 -0.27 -8.85 9.26
N SER A 89 0.35 -7.69 9.08
CA SER A 89 1.77 -7.41 9.29
C SER A 89 2.19 -7.75 10.74
N GLY A 90 2.73 -8.95 10.94
CA GLY A 90 3.33 -9.39 12.19
C GLY A 90 4.63 -10.13 11.87
N GLY A 91 5.71 -9.82 12.61
CA GLY A 91 7.11 -10.11 12.25
C GLY A 91 7.49 -11.58 12.01
N SER A 92 6.65 -12.55 12.39
CA SER A 92 6.92 -13.99 12.24
C SER A 92 6.67 -14.55 10.82
N ARG A 93 6.15 -13.74 9.88
CA ARG A 93 5.64 -14.21 8.56
C ARG A 93 6.56 -13.98 7.35
N THR A 94 7.79 -13.52 7.56
CA THR A 94 8.72 -13.16 6.45
C THR A 94 9.14 -14.36 5.59
N LYS A 95 9.23 -15.57 6.16
CA LYS A 95 9.61 -16.78 5.41
C LYS A 95 8.54 -17.20 4.40
N GLU A 96 7.28 -17.26 4.82
CA GLU A 96 6.18 -17.67 3.94
C GLU A 96 5.91 -16.63 2.85
N ASN A 97 6.01 -15.33 3.19
CA ASN A 97 5.89 -14.25 2.22
C ASN A 97 6.99 -14.33 1.14
N ARG A 98 8.21 -14.73 1.53
CA ARG A 98 9.31 -14.97 0.59
C ARG A 98 9.01 -16.17 -0.32
N ILE A 99 8.44 -17.25 0.23
CA ILE A 99 8.04 -18.42 -0.57
C ILE A 99 7.00 -18.02 -1.62
N ALA A 100 5.98 -17.27 -1.24
CA ALA A 100 4.96 -16.78 -2.18
C ALA A 100 5.59 -15.94 -3.32
N ALA A 101 6.50 -15.02 -2.98
CA ALA A 101 7.25 -14.26 -3.98
C ALA A 101 8.05 -15.15 -4.92
N GLN A 102 8.82 -16.11 -4.37
CA GLN A 102 9.61 -17.05 -5.18
C GLN A 102 8.76 -17.90 -6.12
N ARG A 103 7.59 -18.37 -5.64
CA ARG A 103 6.64 -19.14 -6.44
C ARG A 103 6.08 -18.33 -7.60
N VAL A 104 5.61 -17.12 -7.35
CA VAL A 104 5.12 -16.22 -8.40
C VAL A 104 6.21 -15.88 -9.42
N MET A 105 7.45 -15.68 -8.98
CA MET A 105 8.58 -15.49 -9.91
C MET A 105 8.88 -16.73 -10.75
N SER A 106 8.76 -17.94 -10.17
CA SER A 106 8.94 -19.18 -10.92
C SER A 106 7.83 -19.40 -11.97
N ILE A 107 6.60 -18.99 -11.65
CA ILE A 107 5.47 -19.03 -12.57
C ILE A 107 5.69 -18.05 -13.72
N LEU A 108 6.07 -16.80 -13.43
CA LEU A 108 6.35 -15.80 -14.47
C LEU A 108 7.45 -16.28 -15.42
N LYS A 109 8.58 -16.78 -14.87
CA LYS A 109 9.69 -17.31 -15.69
C LYS A 109 9.24 -18.49 -16.56
N ARG A 110 8.36 -19.34 -16.05
CA ARG A 110 7.81 -20.46 -16.81
C ARG A 110 6.91 -19.99 -17.96
N MET A 111 6.07 -18.98 -17.73
CA MET A 111 5.25 -18.38 -18.79
C MET A 111 6.12 -17.75 -19.89
N GLU A 112 7.18 -17.03 -19.51
CA GLU A 112 8.13 -16.45 -20.46
C GLU A 112 8.81 -17.54 -21.30
N GLN A 113 9.29 -18.61 -20.67
CA GLN A 113 9.91 -19.73 -21.38
C GLN A 113 8.94 -20.41 -22.36
N MET A 114 7.70 -20.70 -21.93
CA MET A 114 6.71 -21.33 -22.82
C MET A 114 6.34 -20.43 -24.00
N TYR A 115 6.32 -19.11 -23.80
CA TYR A 115 6.10 -18.16 -24.88
C TYR A 115 7.28 -18.13 -25.86
N GLU A 116 8.51 -18.18 -25.37
CA GLU A 116 9.72 -18.32 -26.20
C GLU A 116 9.75 -19.65 -26.98
N GLU A 117 9.20 -20.72 -26.41
CA GLU A 117 9.00 -22.03 -27.05
C GLU A 117 7.87 -22.03 -28.10
N GLY A 118 7.13 -20.92 -28.26
CA GLY A 118 6.11 -20.72 -29.29
C GLY A 118 4.66 -20.94 -28.84
N GLU A 119 4.39 -21.17 -27.56
CA GLU A 119 3.02 -21.31 -27.05
C GLU A 119 2.38 -19.91 -26.85
N GLU A 120 1.77 -19.38 -27.90
CA GLU A 120 1.10 -18.06 -27.87
C GLU A 120 -0.02 -17.96 -26.82
N ARG A 121 -0.61 -19.10 -26.40
CA ARG A 121 -1.70 -19.17 -25.41
C ARG A 121 -1.31 -18.70 -24.00
N VAL A 122 -0.02 -18.73 -23.68
CA VAL A 122 0.52 -18.39 -22.35
C VAL A 122 1.36 -17.11 -22.38
N LYS A 123 1.20 -16.31 -23.43
CA LYS A 123 1.82 -15.01 -23.62
C LYS A 123 1.62 -14.13 -22.37
N PRO A 124 2.70 -13.73 -21.67
CA PRO A 124 2.61 -12.82 -20.53
C PRO A 124 2.00 -11.49 -20.95
N ASP A 125 1.03 -11.01 -20.17
CA ASP A 125 0.35 -9.75 -20.40
C ASP A 125 0.70 -8.72 -19.31
N THR A 126 0.15 -7.51 -19.45
CA THR A 126 0.33 -6.44 -18.47
C THR A 126 -0.12 -6.84 -17.06
N ARG A 127 -1.15 -7.68 -16.96
CA ARG A 127 -1.65 -8.18 -15.68
C ARG A 127 -0.67 -9.17 -15.04
N THR A 128 0.00 -10.02 -15.81
CA THR A 128 1.02 -10.95 -15.34
C THR A 128 2.16 -10.19 -14.64
N TYR A 129 2.75 -9.21 -15.34
CA TYR A 129 3.86 -8.42 -14.82
C TYR A 129 3.46 -7.56 -13.60
N THR A 130 2.30 -6.89 -13.65
CA THR A 130 1.79 -6.08 -12.52
C THR A 130 1.50 -6.92 -11.28
N THR A 131 0.92 -8.11 -11.45
CA THR A 131 0.64 -9.03 -10.33
C THR A 131 1.93 -9.53 -9.68
N ALA A 132 2.95 -9.85 -10.48
CA ALA A 132 4.27 -10.24 -9.97
C ALA A 132 4.92 -9.11 -9.15
N MET A 133 4.86 -7.86 -9.63
CA MET A 133 5.36 -6.69 -8.89
C MET A 133 4.57 -6.45 -7.59
N ASP A 134 3.25 -6.59 -7.60
CA ASP A 134 2.41 -6.43 -6.39
C ASP A 134 2.70 -7.51 -5.33
N VAL A 135 2.91 -8.75 -5.76
CA VAL A 135 3.35 -9.84 -4.87
C VAL A 135 4.70 -9.50 -4.22
N LEU A 136 5.67 -9.00 -5.00
CA LEU A 136 6.96 -8.57 -4.47
C LEU A 136 6.82 -7.40 -3.49
N ALA A 137 5.97 -6.42 -3.79
CA ALA A 137 5.69 -5.29 -2.91
C ALA A 137 5.07 -5.73 -1.57
N LYS A 138 4.13 -6.68 -1.62
CA LYS A 138 3.46 -7.24 -0.43
C LYS A 138 4.32 -8.20 0.36
N SER A 139 5.28 -8.87 -0.27
CA SER A 139 6.17 -9.82 0.39
C SER A 139 7.07 -9.15 1.44
N SER A 140 7.40 -7.87 1.23
CA SER A 140 8.38 -7.09 2.02
C SER A 140 9.71 -7.83 2.24
N ALA A 141 10.10 -8.70 1.29
CA ALA A 141 11.37 -9.41 1.34
C ALA A 141 12.53 -8.44 1.01
N PRO A 142 13.71 -8.61 1.62
CA PRO A 142 14.88 -7.80 1.26
C PRO A 142 15.23 -8.00 -0.22
N GLY A 143 15.45 -6.89 -0.94
CA GLY A 143 15.71 -6.91 -2.39
C GLY A 143 14.47 -7.06 -3.28
N SER A 144 13.26 -7.18 -2.73
CA SER A 144 12.04 -7.34 -3.54
C SER A 144 11.75 -6.12 -4.42
N ALA A 145 12.13 -4.91 -3.98
CA ALA A 145 11.97 -3.69 -4.77
C ALA A 145 12.88 -3.67 -6.01
N ARG A 146 14.13 -4.16 -5.87
CA ARG A 146 15.06 -4.30 -7.01
C ARG A 146 14.59 -5.37 -7.99
N GLN A 147 14.03 -6.47 -7.47
CA GLN A 147 13.41 -7.49 -8.32
C GLN A 147 12.20 -6.93 -9.07
N ALA A 148 11.35 -6.13 -8.42
CA ALA A 148 10.22 -5.49 -9.08
C ALA A 148 10.69 -4.54 -10.21
N GLU A 149 11.81 -3.84 -10.02
CA GLU A 149 12.42 -3.02 -11.06
C GLU A 149 12.90 -3.86 -12.26
N GLN A 150 13.54 -5.01 -11.99
CA GLN A 150 13.93 -5.96 -13.04
C GLN A 150 12.72 -6.46 -13.84
N ILE A 151 11.59 -6.73 -13.18
CA ILE A 151 10.34 -7.14 -13.85
C ILE A 151 9.81 -6.03 -14.76
N LEU A 152 9.85 -4.77 -14.34
CA LEU A 152 9.43 -3.66 -15.20
C LEU A 152 10.36 -3.53 -16.43
N ILE A 153 11.65 -3.76 -16.26
CA ILE A 153 12.61 -3.78 -17.39
C ILE A 153 12.29 -4.95 -18.33
N GLN A 154 11.96 -6.13 -17.81
CA GLN A 154 11.52 -7.27 -18.61
C GLN A 154 10.24 -6.95 -19.38
N MET A 155 9.25 -6.36 -18.73
CA MET A 155 8.00 -5.90 -19.36
C MET A 155 8.26 -4.91 -20.51
N LYS A 156 9.15 -3.92 -20.31
CA LYS A 156 9.56 -2.98 -21.37
C LYS A 156 10.24 -3.69 -22.55
N ARG A 157 11.08 -4.69 -22.28
CA ARG A 157 11.76 -5.48 -23.32
C ARG A 157 10.79 -6.36 -24.10
N ALA A 158 9.86 -7.03 -23.41
CA ALA A 158 8.82 -7.84 -24.04
C ALA A 158 7.95 -6.97 -24.98
N HIS A 159 7.59 -5.77 -24.55
CA HIS A 159 6.88 -4.82 -25.41
C HIS A 159 7.72 -4.42 -26.64
N ALA A 160 9.00 -4.08 -26.45
CA ALA A 160 9.90 -3.74 -27.54
C ALA A 160 10.17 -4.89 -28.52
N SER A 161 10.05 -6.15 -28.08
CA SER A 161 10.17 -7.34 -28.94
C SER A 161 8.88 -7.71 -29.68
N GLY A 162 7.84 -6.87 -29.62
CA GLY A 162 6.58 -7.05 -30.35
C GLY A 162 5.41 -7.61 -29.52
N ASN A 163 5.55 -7.75 -28.20
CA ASN A 163 4.43 -8.10 -27.33
C ASN A 163 3.63 -6.84 -26.94
N GLU A 164 2.66 -6.45 -27.77
CA GLU A 164 1.75 -5.32 -27.49
C GLU A 164 0.96 -5.48 -26.18
N ASP A 165 0.64 -6.71 -25.77
CA ASP A 165 -0.14 -7.00 -24.55
C ASP A 165 0.65 -6.75 -23.26
N ALA A 166 1.98 -6.72 -23.35
CA ALA A 166 2.91 -6.43 -22.25
C ALA A 166 3.28 -4.94 -22.13
N ARG A 167 2.49 -4.02 -22.70
CA ARG A 167 2.76 -2.58 -22.63
C ARG A 167 2.70 -2.03 -21.19
N PRO A 168 3.78 -1.42 -20.66
CA PRO A 168 3.75 -0.76 -19.35
C PRO A 168 2.66 0.31 -19.27
N ASN A 169 1.89 0.33 -18.19
CA ASN A 169 0.85 1.32 -17.93
C ASN A 169 1.06 2.02 -16.57
N ALA A 170 0.21 2.99 -16.23
CA ALA A 170 0.28 3.69 -14.94
C ALA A 170 0.20 2.74 -13.72
N PHE A 171 -0.51 1.61 -13.83
CA PHE A 171 -0.59 0.60 -12.76
C PHE A 171 0.75 -0.12 -12.55
N SER A 172 1.48 -0.46 -13.63
CA SER A 172 2.82 -1.05 -13.55
C SER A 172 3.80 -0.16 -12.79
N TYR A 173 3.85 1.13 -13.13
CA TYR A 173 4.69 2.09 -12.43
C TYR A 173 4.24 2.31 -10.98
N SER A 174 2.93 2.39 -10.73
CA SER A 174 2.40 2.52 -9.37
C SER A 174 2.71 1.30 -8.50
N ALA A 175 2.67 0.08 -9.06
CA ALA A 175 3.06 -1.15 -8.36
C ALA A 175 4.55 -1.13 -8.01
N LEU A 176 5.41 -0.68 -8.92
CA LEU A 176 6.85 -0.54 -8.67
C LEU A 176 7.13 0.51 -7.57
N ILE A 177 6.49 1.67 -7.63
CA ILE A 177 6.61 2.72 -6.61
C ILE A 177 6.14 2.18 -5.24
N TYR A 178 5.05 1.41 -5.22
CA TYR A 178 4.57 0.77 -3.99
C TYR A 178 5.56 -0.26 -3.43
N ALA A 179 6.23 -1.03 -4.31
CA ALA A 179 7.28 -1.97 -3.91
C ALA A 179 8.46 -1.24 -3.26
N TRP A 180 8.92 -0.14 -3.84
CA TRP A 180 9.95 0.70 -3.26
C TRP A 180 9.49 1.35 -1.95
N ALA A 181 8.28 1.91 -1.89
CA ALA A 181 7.74 2.57 -0.69
C ALA A 181 7.62 1.65 0.52
N LYS A 182 7.39 0.35 0.29
CA LYS A 182 7.36 -0.69 1.33
C LYS A 182 8.72 -1.30 1.65
N SER A 183 9.73 -1.05 0.83
CA SER A 183 11.08 -1.53 1.11
C SER A 183 11.69 -0.72 2.26
N ASN A 184 12.41 -1.41 3.15
CA ASN A 184 13.21 -0.77 4.20
C ASN A 184 14.64 -0.45 3.70
N GLU A 185 14.83 -0.29 2.38
CA GLU A 185 16.13 0.08 1.82
C GLU A 185 16.39 1.58 2.02
N HIS A 186 17.64 1.96 2.30
CA HIS A 186 18.00 3.36 2.56
C HIS A 186 17.68 4.30 1.38
N CYS A 187 17.83 3.81 0.15
CA CYS A 187 17.56 4.56 -1.08
C CYS A 187 16.09 4.45 -1.56
N ALA A 188 15.21 3.81 -0.80
CA ALA A 188 13.86 3.50 -1.23
C ALA A 188 13.05 4.74 -1.65
N ALA A 189 13.12 5.81 -0.85
CA ALA A 189 12.37 7.04 -1.11
C ALA A 189 12.88 7.80 -2.34
N GLU A 190 14.21 7.88 -2.50
CA GLU A 190 14.84 8.52 -3.66
C GLU A 190 14.52 7.77 -4.96
N ARG A 191 14.56 6.44 -4.92
CA ARG A 191 14.21 5.60 -6.06
C ARG A 191 12.73 5.72 -6.41
N ALA A 192 11.84 5.68 -5.41
CA ALA A 192 10.40 5.88 -5.62
C ALA A 192 10.10 7.24 -6.28
N GLU A 193 10.76 8.32 -5.84
CA GLU A 193 10.61 9.64 -6.46
C GLU A 193 11.22 9.70 -7.87
N SER A 194 12.37 9.07 -8.11
CA SER A 194 12.98 9.00 -9.45
C SER A 194 12.05 8.31 -10.45
N ILE A 195 11.38 7.24 -10.03
CA ILE A 195 10.44 6.49 -10.88
C ILE A 195 9.17 7.31 -11.13
N LEU A 196 8.69 8.06 -10.13
CA LEU A 196 7.58 9.00 -10.33
C LEU A 196 7.95 10.04 -11.39
N ARG A 197 9.12 10.67 -11.30
CA ARG A 197 9.59 11.65 -12.29
C ARG A 197 9.74 11.05 -13.69
N GLU A 198 10.22 9.82 -13.80
CA GLU A 198 10.26 9.09 -15.08
C GLU A 198 8.85 8.91 -15.64
N THR A 199 7.92 8.45 -14.80
CA THR A 199 6.51 8.23 -15.18
C THR A 199 5.85 9.51 -15.66
N GLU A 200 6.13 10.63 -14.99
CA GLU A 200 5.62 11.95 -15.37
C GLU A 200 6.20 12.42 -16.71
N ARG A 201 7.51 12.22 -16.94
CA ARG A 201 8.14 12.55 -18.22
C ARG A 201 7.52 11.74 -19.36
N LEU A 202 7.26 10.47 -19.13
CA LEU A 202 6.61 9.58 -20.10
C LEU A 202 5.13 9.93 -20.28
N SER A 203 4.46 10.46 -19.25
CA SER A 203 3.05 10.88 -19.36
C SER A 203 2.84 12.07 -20.30
N LEU A 204 3.89 12.84 -20.60
CA LEU A 204 3.85 13.89 -21.62
C LEU A 204 3.69 13.32 -23.03
N THR A 205 4.25 12.13 -23.27
CA THR A 205 4.15 11.42 -24.56
C THR A 205 2.98 10.44 -24.60
N ASP A 206 2.61 9.87 -23.45
CA ASP A 206 1.58 8.84 -23.35
C ASP A 206 0.64 9.12 -22.18
N ASN A 207 -0.57 9.57 -22.48
CA ASN A 207 -1.59 9.87 -21.48
C ASN A 207 -2.01 8.64 -20.64
N THR A 208 -1.74 7.41 -21.10
CA THR A 208 -2.04 6.19 -20.32
C THR A 208 -1.11 5.99 -19.12
N LEU A 209 0.01 6.72 -19.09
CA LEU A 209 1.02 6.69 -18.02
C LEU A 209 0.83 7.76 -16.96
N ARG A 210 -0.24 8.57 -17.04
CA ARG A 210 -0.50 9.60 -16.02
C ARG A 210 -0.60 8.98 -14.61
N PRO A 211 0.21 9.45 -13.64
CA PRO A 211 0.14 8.97 -12.26
C PRO A 211 -1.22 9.24 -11.61
N PHE A 212 -1.57 8.44 -10.60
CA PHE A 212 -2.78 8.63 -9.81
C PHE A 212 -2.45 9.27 -8.45
N THR A 213 -3.46 9.79 -7.74
CA THR A 213 -3.34 10.19 -6.32
C THR A 213 -2.58 9.14 -5.51
N GLN A 214 -2.93 7.85 -5.66
CA GLN A 214 -2.30 6.73 -4.94
C GLN A 214 -0.79 6.61 -5.19
N THR A 215 -0.31 7.02 -6.37
CA THR A 215 1.10 6.97 -6.76
C THR A 215 1.90 8.03 -6.00
N TYR A 216 1.42 9.28 -5.96
CA TYR A 216 2.02 10.34 -5.13
C TYR A 216 1.99 9.98 -3.65
N ASP A 217 0.85 9.47 -3.21
CA ASP A 217 0.62 8.97 -1.86
C ASP A 217 1.65 7.90 -1.43
N ALA A 218 2.07 7.03 -2.34
CA ALA A 218 3.08 6.02 -2.07
C ALA A 218 4.47 6.63 -1.94
N VAL A 219 4.83 7.60 -2.80
CA VAL A 219 6.11 8.33 -2.72
C VAL A 219 6.19 9.16 -1.43
N ILE A 220 5.12 9.85 -1.05
CA ILE A 220 5.05 10.61 0.20
C ILE A 220 5.21 9.68 1.41
N ASP A 221 4.55 8.50 1.41
CA ASP A 221 4.72 7.51 2.48
C ASP A 221 6.14 6.93 2.53
N ALA A 222 6.79 6.74 1.37
CA ALA A 222 8.19 6.33 1.29
C ALA A 222 9.12 7.35 1.93
N TRP A 223 8.96 8.64 1.60
CA TRP A 223 9.69 9.73 2.24
C TRP A 223 9.38 9.80 3.74
N ALA A 224 8.12 9.68 4.15
CA ALA A 224 7.72 9.71 5.55
C ALA A 224 8.36 8.60 6.40
N ARG A 225 8.76 7.46 5.80
CA ARG A 225 9.46 6.35 6.48
C ARG A 225 10.97 6.44 6.35
N SER A 226 11.49 7.29 5.47
CA SER A 226 12.91 7.40 5.20
C SER A 226 13.66 7.97 6.42
N PRO A 227 14.86 7.45 6.73
CA PRO A 227 15.74 8.06 7.73
C PRO A 227 16.43 9.35 7.24
N HIS A 228 16.18 9.78 6.00
CA HIS A 228 16.84 10.96 5.43
C HIS A 228 16.51 12.25 6.22
N PRO A 229 17.48 13.10 6.60
CA PRO A 229 17.24 14.29 7.43
C PRO A 229 16.20 15.26 6.86
N ARG A 230 16.18 15.44 5.53
CA ARG A 230 15.21 16.29 4.81
C ARG A 230 13.99 15.53 4.27
N ALA A 231 13.71 14.34 4.80
CA ALA A 231 12.59 13.52 4.33
C ALA A 231 11.24 14.25 4.38
N HIS A 232 10.98 15.01 5.44
CA HIS A 232 9.76 15.79 5.60
C HIS A 232 9.63 16.94 4.58
N GLU A 233 10.73 17.61 4.23
CA GLU A 233 10.74 18.66 3.21
C GLU A 233 10.48 18.09 1.81
N ARG A 234 11.05 16.91 1.52
CA ARG A 234 10.80 16.19 0.26
C ARG A 234 9.36 15.70 0.18
N ALA A 235 8.83 15.12 1.26
CA ALA A 235 7.42 14.73 1.34
C ALA A 235 6.47 15.93 1.07
N LYS A 236 6.74 17.09 1.68
CA LYS A 236 6.00 18.34 1.41
C LYS A 236 6.15 18.78 -0.04
N SER A 237 7.36 18.73 -0.61
CA SER A 237 7.62 19.16 -1.99
C SER A 237 6.84 18.32 -3.01
N VAL A 238 6.85 16.99 -2.86
CA VAL A 238 6.07 16.07 -3.71
C VAL A 238 4.56 16.32 -3.56
N PHE A 239 4.08 16.63 -2.36
CA PHE A 239 2.68 17.01 -2.15
C PHE A 239 2.31 18.33 -2.83
N ILE A 240 3.19 19.35 -2.77
CA ILE A 240 2.96 20.63 -3.44
C ILE A 240 2.94 20.45 -4.97
N GLU A 241 3.80 19.59 -5.52
CA GLU A 241 3.75 19.24 -6.95
C GLU A 241 2.41 18.58 -7.32
N MET A 242 1.95 17.61 -6.52
CA MET A 242 0.64 16.98 -6.70
C MET A 242 -0.48 18.04 -6.71
N LEU A 243 -0.45 19.00 -5.79
CA LEU A 243 -1.42 20.10 -5.72
C LEU A 243 -1.34 21.03 -6.94
N GLN A 244 -0.14 21.33 -7.44
CA GLN A 244 0.04 22.14 -8.65
C GLN A 244 -0.57 21.47 -9.88
N ARG A 245 -0.41 20.14 -10.01
CA ARG A 245 -1.01 19.37 -11.11
C ARG A 245 -2.52 19.31 -11.03
N TYR A 246 -3.07 19.13 -9.83
CA TYR A 246 -4.51 19.20 -9.63
C TYR A 246 -5.06 20.58 -10.04
N ARG A 247 -4.38 21.67 -9.64
CA ARG A 247 -4.74 23.04 -10.06
C ARG A 247 -4.60 23.28 -11.57
N ALA A 248 -3.73 22.53 -12.24
CA ALA A 248 -3.59 22.56 -13.70
C ALA A 248 -4.72 21.79 -14.42
N GLY A 249 -5.68 21.22 -13.68
CA GLY A 249 -6.86 20.55 -14.23
C GLY A 249 -6.75 19.02 -14.30
N ASP A 250 -5.76 18.40 -13.65
CA ASP A 250 -5.68 16.94 -13.57
C ASP A 250 -6.47 16.41 -12.37
N GLU A 251 -7.72 16.01 -12.60
CA GLU A 251 -8.61 15.44 -11.59
C GLU A 251 -8.10 14.09 -11.02
N ARG A 252 -7.20 13.38 -11.73
CA ARG A 252 -6.69 12.07 -11.27
C ARG A 252 -5.76 12.17 -10.07
N VAL A 253 -5.26 13.37 -9.79
CA VAL A 253 -4.29 13.66 -8.72
C VAL A 253 -4.90 14.53 -7.62
N GLU A 254 -6.23 14.48 -7.45
CA GLU A 254 -6.92 15.18 -6.37
C GLU A 254 -6.31 14.82 -5.00
N PRO A 255 -5.80 15.82 -4.23
CA PRO A 255 -5.31 15.60 -2.89
C PRO A 255 -6.41 15.13 -1.95
N THR A 256 -6.17 14.03 -1.23
CA THR A 256 -7.13 13.49 -0.26
C THR A 256 -6.66 13.74 1.16
N VAL A 257 -7.55 13.55 2.15
CA VAL A 257 -7.19 13.56 3.59
C VAL A 257 -5.99 12.64 3.86
N ARG A 258 -5.95 11.48 3.18
CA ARG A 258 -4.84 10.51 3.32
C ARG A 258 -3.50 11.08 2.87
N SER A 259 -3.50 11.85 1.79
CA SER A 259 -2.31 12.52 1.25
C SER A 259 -1.75 13.51 2.29
N PHE A 260 -2.62 14.33 2.89
CA PHE A 260 -2.23 15.23 3.99
C PHE A 260 -1.72 14.46 5.21
N SER A 261 -2.44 13.43 5.67
CA SER A 261 -2.05 12.64 6.85
C SER A 261 -0.65 12.03 6.71
N LYS A 262 -0.23 11.63 5.50
CA LYS A 262 1.11 11.10 5.26
C LYS A 262 2.20 12.16 5.36
N VAL A 263 1.95 13.38 4.91
CA VAL A 263 2.88 14.50 5.10
C VAL A 263 2.99 14.86 6.59
N PHE A 264 1.86 14.91 7.32
CA PHE A 264 1.88 15.09 8.78
C PHE A 264 2.67 13.99 9.49
N LEU A 265 2.54 12.74 9.06
CA LEU A 265 3.34 11.62 9.58
C LEU A 265 4.85 11.81 9.32
N ALA A 266 5.23 12.38 8.16
CA ALA A 266 6.62 12.71 7.87
C ALA A 266 7.16 13.78 8.84
N PHE A 267 6.38 14.83 9.14
CA PHE A 267 6.73 15.82 10.16
C PHE A 267 6.78 15.21 11.57
N ALA A 268 5.86 14.31 11.91
CA ALA A 268 5.83 13.66 13.23
C ALA A 268 7.12 12.89 13.52
N ARG A 269 7.67 12.21 12.50
CA ARG A 269 8.94 11.48 12.61
C ARG A 269 10.15 12.40 12.57
N ALA A 270 10.11 13.47 11.78
CA ALA A 270 11.20 14.44 11.74
C ALA A 270 11.35 15.23 13.05
N SER A 271 10.26 15.40 13.81
CA SER A 271 10.22 16.19 15.06
C SER A 271 11.11 15.64 16.18
N THR A 272 11.62 14.40 16.05
CA THR A 272 12.62 13.84 16.98
C THR A 272 14.02 14.41 16.77
N HIS A 273 14.30 15.03 15.62
CA HIS A 273 15.63 15.54 15.25
C HIS A 273 15.61 16.99 14.77
N ASP A 274 14.50 17.45 14.20
CA ASP A 274 14.33 18.83 13.69
C ASP A 274 13.37 19.65 14.57
N LYS A 275 13.91 20.68 15.21
CA LYS A 275 13.15 21.63 16.05
C LYS A 275 12.15 22.47 15.27
N THR A 276 12.36 22.65 13.96
CA THR A 276 11.49 23.45 13.09
C THR A 276 10.30 22.66 12.54
N SER A 277 10.35 21.32 12.63
CA SER A 277 9.33 20.43 12.09
C SER A 277 7.91 20.67 12.63
N PRO A 278 7.68 20.87 13.94
CA PRO A 278 6.33 21.16 14.47
C PRO A 278 5.74 22.47 13.93
N TYR A 279 6.56 23.52 13.78
CA TYR A 279 6.14 24.79 13.19
C TYR A 279 5.74 24.63 11.73
N LYS A 280 6.58 23.92 10.95
CA LYS A 280 6.26 23.60 9.54
C LYS A 280 4.98 22.75 9.42
N ALA A 281 4.69 21.90 10.39
CA ALA A 281 3.47 21.10 10.43
C ALA A 281 2.23 21.97 10.71
N GLU A 282 2.32 22.96 11.61
CA GLU A 282 1.25 23.95 11.82
C GLU A 282 1.00 24.82 10.59
N GLU A 283 2.05 25.31 9.93
CA GLU A 283 1.92 26.04 8.66
C GLU A 283 1.23 25.17 7.59
N PHE A 284 1.54 23.87 7.57
CA PHE A 284 0.90 22.94 6.64
C PHE A 284 -0.58 22.70 6.96
N LEU A 285 -0.97 22.75 8.23
CA LEU A 285 -2.38 22.72 8.63
C LEU A 285 -3.12 23.98 8.18
N GLN A 286 -2.51 25.16 8.32
CA GLN A 286 -3.07 26.41 7.80
C GLN A 286 -3.26 26.35 6.28
N LEU A 287 -2.29 25.79 5.56
CA LEU A 287 -2.43 25.55 4.12
C LEU A 287 -3.62 24.64 3.80
N MET A 288 -3.83 23.56 4.56
CA MET A 288 -4.97 22.65 4.38
C MET A 288 -6.31 23.38 4.59
N GLU A 289 -6.43 24.17 5.66
CA GLU A 289 -7.60 25.00 5.95
C GLU A 289 -7.85 26.04 4.85
N ASP A 290 -6.81 26.68 4.34
CA ASP A 290 -6.88 27.64 3.24
C ASP A 290 -7.38 27.01 1.93
N LEU A 291 -6.90 25.80 1.61
CA LEU A 291 -7.33 25.07 0.42
C LEU A 291 -8.81 24.70 0.50
N ASN A 292 -9.28 24.31 1.68
CA ASN A 292 -10.68 24.00 1.93
C ASN A 292 -11.56 25.26 1.87
N ARG A 293 -11.13 26.37 2.49
CA ARG A 293 -11.86 27.66 2.45
C ARG A 293 -12.01 28.21 1.04
N ARG A 294 -11.00 28.03 0.19
CA ARG A 294 -11.03 28.46 -1.22
C ARG A 294 -11.81 27.49 -2.12
N GLY A 295 -12.29 26.36 -1.59
CA GLY A 295 -12.95 25.32 -2.38
C GLY A 295 -12.03 24.69 -3.43
N ILE A 296 -10.70 24.80 -3.27
CA ILE A 296 -9.74 24.17 -4.18
C ILE A 296 -9.74 22.66 -3.92
N VAL A 297 -9.71 22.25 -2.66
CA VAL A 297 -9.79 20.84 -2.28
C VAL A 297 -10.88 20.72 -1.22
N HIS A 298 -11.85 19.82 -1.42
CA HIS A 298 -12.91 19.56 -0.44
C HIS A 298 -12.44 18.66 0.71
N VAL A 299 -11.34 19.04 1.35
CA VAL A 299 -10.65 18.24 2.36
C VAL A 299 -10.54 19.04 3.65
N GLN A 300 -11.27 18.58 4.68
CA GLN A 300 -11.30 19.21 5.99
C GLN A 300 -10.29 18.53 6.94
N PRO A 301 -9.63 19.30 7.83
CA PRO A 301 -8.91 18.72 8.96
C PRO A 301 -9.82 17.79 9.76
N ASN A 302 -9.30 16.64 10.18
CA ASN A 302 -10.03 15.69 11.01
C ASN A 302 -9.28 15.44 12.32
N SER A 303 -9.90 14.70 13.24
CA SER A 303 -9.28 14.33 14.51
C SER A 303 -7.88 13.71 14.34
N ILE A 304 -7.69 12.86 13.35
CA ILE A 304 -6.40 12.19 13.07
C ILE A 304 -5.28 13.22 12.80
N ILE A 305 -5.56 14.28 12.04
CA ILE A 305 -4.58 15.32 11.71
C ILE A 305 -4.20 16.12 12.95
N PHE A 306 -5.19 16.52 13.76
CA PHE A 306 -4.95 17.20 15.04
C PHE A 306 -4.16 16.33 16.01
N THR A 307 -4.56 15.07 16.20
CA THR A 307 -3.83 14.11 17.04
C THR A 307 -2.41 13.90 16.55
N THR A 308 -2.18 13.80 15.23
CA THR A 308 -0.84 13.70 14.66
C THR A 308 -0.01 14.96 14.91
N LEU A 309 -0.61 16.15 14.81
CA LEU A 309 0.06 17.41 15.09
C LEU A 309 0.42 17.56 16.58
N ILE A 310 -0.48 17.18 17.48
CA ILE A 310 -0.21 17.12 18.93
C ILE A 310 0.95 16.14 19.19
N ASP A 311 0.95 14.96 18.58
CA ASP A 311 2.06 13.99 18.67
C ASP A 311 3.38 14.57 18.11
N THR A 312 3.34 15.38 17.04
CA THR A 312 4.55 16.06 16.53
C THR A 312 5.15 17.00 17.57
N TRP A 313 4.30 17.78 18.26
CA TRP A 313 4.73 18.64 19.34
C TRP A 313 5.23 17.84 20.55
N ALA A 314 4.52 16.78 20.94
CA ALA A 314 4.93 15.89 22.02
C ALA A 314 6.31 15.27 21.79
N LYS A 315 6.62 14.85 20.57
CA LYS A 315 7.95 14.33 20.19
C LYS A 315 9.05 15.39 20.21
N SER A 316 8.70 16.65 19.92
CA SER A 316 9.64 17.77 19.99
C SER A 316 9.87 18.31 21.41
N ALA A 317 9.09 17.86 22.40
CA ALA A 317 9.11 18.41 23.76
C ALA A 317 10.44 18.22 24.48
N SER A 318 11.21 17.19 24.13
CA SER A 318 12.58 16.98 24.61
C SER A 318 13.54 18.11 24.21
N HIS A 319 13.29 18.75 23.06
CA HIS A 319 14.14 19.80 22.49
C HIS A 319 13.58 21.20 22.73
N ASN A 320 12.27 21.33 22.92
CA ASN A 320 11.55 22.59 23.15
C ASN A 320 10.61 22.50 24.38
N PRO A 321 11.13 22.26 25.59
CA PRO A 321 10.31 21.93 26.77
C PRO A 321 9.37 23.06 27.22
N LYS A 322 9.65 24.32 26.85
CA LYS A 322 8.78 25.46 27.19
C LYS A 322 7.54 25.52 26.30
N GLN A 323 7.73 25.55 24.99
CA GLN A 323 6.67 25.84 24.02
C GLN A 323 5.91 24.59 23.57
N ALA A 324 6.56 23.43 23.48
CA ALA A 324 5.93 22.22 22.97
C ALA A 324 4.68 21.76 23.75
N PRO A 325 4.70 21.69 25.11
CA PRO A 325 3.51 21.29 25.85
C PRO A 325 2.38 22.34 25.77
N GLU A 326 2.72 23.64 25.77
CA GLU A 326 1.73 24.73 25.65
C GLU A 326 1.06 24.72 24.27
N ARG A 327 1.81 24.46 23.19
CA ARG A 327 1.25 24.32 21.85
C ARG A 327 0.41 23.07 21.68
N ALA A 328 0.84 21.94 22.26
CA ALA A 328 0.07 20.70 22.28
C ALA A 328 -1.29 20.90 22.98
N GLU A 329 -1.30 21.56 24.15
CA GLU A 329 -2.54 21.89 24.88
C GLU A 329 -3.42 22.86 24.10
N TYR A 330 -2.83 23.92 23.51
CA TYR A 330 -3.56 24.87 22.67
C TYR A 330 -4.28 24.19 21.50
N LEU A 331 -3.63 23.25 20.82
CA LEU A 331 -4.23 22.50 19.70
C LEU A 331 -5.39 21.61 20.16
N LEU A 332 -5.28 21.00 21.34
CA LEU A 332 -6.37 20.21 21.94
C LEU A 332 -7.56 21.11 22.30
N THR A 333 -7.31 22.28 22.91
CA THR A 333 -8.38 23.24 23.21
C THR A 333 -9.06 23.74 21.93
N ARG A 334 -8.29 24.03 20.88
CA ARG A 334 -8.83 24.41 19.57
C ARG A 334 -9.74 23.33 19.00
N MET A 335 -9.33 22.06 19.10
CA MET A 335 -10.11 20.91 18.68
C MET A 335 -11.41 20.75 19.49
N GLN A 336 -11.36 20.94 20.81
CA GLN A 336 -12.55 20.94 21.69
C GLN A 336 -13.53 22.06 21.34
N GLN A 337 -13.03 23.28 21.09
CA GLN A 337 -13.86 24.43 20.71
C GLN A 337 -14.56 24.21 19.37
N SER A 338 -13.84 23.73 18.36
CA SER A 338 -14.44 23.37 17.07
C SER A 338 -15.52 22.29 17.20
N TYR A 339 -15.29 21.27 18.04
CA TYR A 339 -16.31 20.26 18.33
C TYR A 339 -17.55 20.85 19.01
N ALA A 340 -17.37 21.75 19.99
CA ALA A 340 -18.46 22.45 20.65
C ALA A 340 -19.26 23.35 19.68
N ASN A 341 -18.60 23.88 18.65
CA ASN A 341 -19.22 24.66 17.58
C ASN A 341 -19.97 23.81 16.53
N GLY A 342 -20.04 22.49 16.70
CA GLY A 342 -20.82 21.58 15.86
C GLY A 342 -19.99 20.76 14.85
N GLU A 343 -18.67 20.88 14.84
CA GLU A 343 -17.79 20.09 13.97
C GLU A 343 -17.54 18.68 14.57
N THR A 344 -18.53 17.79 14.41
CA THR A 344 -18.51 16.44 15.02
C THR A 344 -17.33 15.56 14.56
N HIS A 345 -16.74 15.84 13.40
CA HIS A 345 -15.57 15.15 12.86
C HIS A 345 -14.24 15.50 13.58
N LEU A 346 -14.26 16.52 14.44
CA LEU A 346 -13.15 16.95 15.29
C LEU A 346 -13.31 16.54 16.75
N LYS A 347 -14.17 15.55 17.05
CA LYS A 347 -14.31 15.03 18.41
C LYS A 347 -12.94 14.60 18.98
N PRO A 348 -12.47 15.21 20.08
CA PRO A 348 -11.25 14.78 20.76
C PRO A 348 -11.35 13.32 21.19
N ASP A 349 -10.31 12.55 20.89
CA ASP A 349 -10.19 11.17 21.29
C ASP A 349 -9.18 11.01 22.43
N ASN A 350 -9.22 9.86 23.12
CA ASN A 350 -8.28 9.57 24.20
C ASN A 350 -6.82 9.63 23.72
N VAL A 351 -6.56 9.40 22.43
CA VAL A 351 -5.22 9.48 21.85
C VAL A 351 -4.72 10.92 21.86
N ALA A 352 -5.55 11.91 21.49
CA ALA A 352 -5.20 13.32 21.55
C ALA A 352 -4.84 13.77 22.98
N PHE A 353 -5.65 13.40 23.98
CA PHE A 353 -5.35 13.70 25.40
C PHE A 353 -4.06 13.03 25.86
N CYS A 354 -3.87 11.74 25.56
CA CYS A 354 -2.63 11.02 25.88
C CYS A 354 -1.40 11.67 25.24
N SER A 355 -1.50 12.16 24.01
CA SER A 355 -0.40 12.87 23.33
C SER A 355 -0.06 14.22 23.99
N VAL A 356 -1.06 14.97 24.49
CA VAL A 356 -0.79 16.19 25.29
C VAL A 356 -0.13 15.84 26.62
N VAL A 357 -0.61 14.81 27.32
CA VAL A 357 0.01 14.32 28.55
C VAL A 357 1.45 13.90 28.30
N ASP A 358 1.72 13.16 27.22
CA ASP A 358 3.07 12.77 26.80
C ASP A 358 3.98 13.98 26.52
N ALA A 359 3.44 15.05 25.91
CA ALA A 359 4.17 16.31 25.73
C ALA A 359 4.57 16.95 27.06
N TRP A 360 3.64 17.01 28.03
CA TRP A 360 3.92 17.54 29.38
C TRP A 360 4.93 16.68 30.13
N VAL A 361 4.80 15.35 30.08
CA VAL A 361 5.76 14.42 30.71
C VAL A 361 7.17 14.62 30.12
N LYS A 362 7.29 14.66 28.79
CA LYS A 362 8.58 14.83 28.10
C LYS A 362 9.21 16.21 28.30
N SER A 363 8.40 17.23 28.62
CA SER A 363 8.90 18.58 28.90
C SER A 363 9.75 18.67 30.18
N GLY A 364 9.54 17.75 31.13
CA GLY A 364 10.24 17.76 32.42
C GLY A 364 10.00 19.00 33.29
N ARG A 365 8.96 19.81 33.00
CA ARG A 365 8.65 21.01 33.78
C ARG A 365 8.04 20.66 35.14
N THR A 366 8.28 21.50 36.13
CA THR A 366 7.77 21.30 37.51
C THR A 366 6.25 21.42 37.62
N ASP A 367 5.63 22.20 36.73
CA ASP A 367 4.17 22.38 36.65
C ASP A 367 3.45 21.28 35.84
N ALA A 368 4.20 20.40 35.17
CA ALA A 368 3.64 19.36 34.30
C ALA A 368 2.65 18.45 35.05
N ALA A 369 2.96 18.05 36.29
CA ALA A 369 2.11 17.14 37.06
C ALA A 369 0.72 17.74 37.35
N LEU A 370 0.65 19.03 37.71
CA LEU A 370 -0.62 19.71 37.98
C LEU A 370 -1.46 19.84 36.70
N ARG A 371 -0.81 20.15 35.57
CA ARG A 371 -1.49 20.27 34.27
C ARG A 371 -2.01 18.93 33.79
N ILE A 372 -1.23 17.86 33.92
CA ILE A 372 -1.64 16.49 33.56
C ILE A 372 -2.87 16.07 34.37
N VAL A 373 -2.87 16.30 35.69
CA VAL A 373 -4.03 15.98 36.54
C VAL A 373 -5.26 16.77 36.09
N SER A 374 -5.12 18.06 35.77
CA SER A 374 -6.24 18.86 35.26
C SER A 374 -6.80 18.33 33.93
N LEU A 375 -5.94 17.83 33.04
CA LEU A 375 -6.34 17.26 31.76
C LEU A 375 -7.07 15.91 31.94
N ILE A 376 -6.65 15.09 32.91
CA ILE A 376 -7.33 13.83 33.22
C ILE A 376 -8.75 14.09 33.74
N PHE A 377 -8.93 15.08 34.63
CA PHE A 377 -10.26 15.46 35.10
C PHE A 377 -11.17 16.07 34.02
N GLN A 378 -10.61 16.57 32.91
CA GLN A 378 -11.40 17.03 31.76
C GLN A 378 -11.89 15.87 30.87
N MET A 379 -11.40 14.65 31.08
CA MET A 379 -11.81 13.46 30.33
C MET A 379 -13.00 12.72 30.97
N GLU A 380 -13.26 12.93 32.26
CA GLU A 380 -14.48 12.51 32.96
C GLU A 380 -15.66 13.41 32.60
#